data_AF-A0A3S1BYJ4-F1
#
_entry.id   AF-A0A3S1BYJ4-F1
#
_cell.length_a   1.000
_cell.length_b   1.000
_cell.length_c   1.000
_cell.angle_alpha   90.00
_cell.angle_beta   90.00
_cell.angle_gamma   90.00
#
_symmetry.space_group_name_H-M   'P 1'
#
loop_
_entity.id
_entity.type
_entity.pdbx_description
1 polymer ?
#
loop_
_entity_poly.entity_id
_entity_poly.type
_entity_poly.pdbx_seq_one_letter_code
_entity_poly.pdbx_strand_id
1 'polypeptide(L)'
;MTTNTYTPVCLDIIDTLNGTTATILEFAKALATDQKYLSRADFSKLVQSLGWSKDVVKKYINIGIAFFDIEISRLINIEATTLFKITSNKRFAAVVDGIKSAFGLITQQFVEHLIQSNKKVPVPNQSTPTIWRGENATRRCVIPPIKEDDQFTGTTIQRAMDDEKITAQRFVREAAAYREAYKLGAFELVGDLPPHLVEILGIEYETRARSDEPTPSTTASFDWEAPSNTSNIEESPTILEESRNSQTVEKNEHPNPSPAYSVIEIKSEEKLSYKRELSANDIAELLKECATWSEIEEITSSLDKQTRTESWLQLSREEQTRVLELKRIASIEHIPSNIVEETPIIKVGDTVIWNNCWPHLSSWNPFQVENIEDDYAKLNNLKTPVPVEELSLVSCH
;
A
#
# COMPACT_ATOMS: atom_id res chain seq x y z
N MET A 1 -30.87 32.37 -29.06
CA MET A 1 -29.83 33.03 -28.25
C MET A 1 -30.48 33.48 -26.96
N THR A 2 -30.44 32.65 -25.91
CA THR A 2 -30.89 33.01 -24.57
C THR A 2 -29.73 33.71 -23.88
N THR A 3 -29.84 35.03 -23.69
CA THR A 3 -28.91 35.80 -22.87
C THR A 3 -29.13 35.40 -21.42
N ASN A 4 -28.28 34.53 -20.88
CA ASN A 4 -28.24 34.22 -19.44
C ASN A 4 -27.79 35.49 -18.71
N THR A 5 -28.75 36.31 -18.29
CA THR A 5 -28.53 37.37 -17.30
C THR A 5 -28.11 36.72 -16.00
N TYR A 6 -26.88 37.00 -15.59
CA TYR A 6 -26.34 36.60 -14.29
C TYR A 6 -27.12 37.32 -13.18
N THR A 7 -27.83 36.55 -12.36
CA THR A 7 -28.49 37.02 -11.15
C THR A 7 -27.83 36.34 -9.94
N PRO A 8 -27.19 37.11 -9.04
CA PRO A 8 -26.54 36.54 -7.85
C PRO A 8 -27.58 35.94 -6.90
N VAL A 9 -27.14 35.03 -6.02
CA VAL A 9 -27.98 34.44 -4.97
C VAL A 9 -28.54 35.53 -4.05
N CYS A 10 -29.87 35.59 -3.92
CA CYS A 10 -30.55 36.49 -2.97
C CYS A 10 -30.63 35.84 -1.58
N LEU A 11 -30.21 36.55 -0.53
CA LEU A 11 -30.26 36.09 0.85
C LEU A 11 -31.69 35.82 1.34
N ASP A 12 -32.69 36.52 0.79
CA ASP A 12 -34.11 36.32 1.13
C ASP A 12 -34.64 34.92 0.74
N ILE A 13 -33.96 34.24 -0.20
CA ILE A 13 -34.30 32.88 -0.63
C ILE A 13 -33.92 31.85 0.45
N ILE A 14 -32.99 32.17 1.35
CA ILE A 14 -32.48 31.23 2.35
C ILE A 14 -33.57 30.85 3.36
N ASP A 15 -34.38 31.83 3.78
CA ASP A 15 -35.49 31.60 4.71
C ASP A 15 -36.62 30.76 4.09
N THR A 16 -36.66 30.68 2.75
CA THR A 16 -37.63 29.90 1.97
C THR A 16 -37.07 28.59 1.42
N LEU A 17 -35.82 28.23 1.73
CA LEU A 17 -35.24 26.90 1.43
C LEU A 17 -35.95 25.75 2.16
N ASN A 18 -36.71 26.07 3.21
CA ASN A 18 -37.60 25.12 3.88
C ASN A 18 -38.89 24.83 3.10
N GLY A 19 -39.13 25.53 1.97
CA GLY A 19 -40.44 25.62 1.33
C GLY A 19 -40.74 24.58 0.25
N THR A 20 -39.86 24.30 -0.72
CA THR A 20 -40.17 23.36 -1.83
C THR A 20 -38.90 22.83 -2.52
N THR A 21 -38.98 21.69 -3.23
CA THR A 21 -37.88 21.21 -4.10
C THR A 21 -37.49 22.27 -5.15
N ALA A 22 -38.45 23.06 -5.63
CA ALA A 22 -38.20 24.10 -6.64
C ALA A 22 -37.25 25.20 -6.11
N THR A 23 -37.51 25.74 -4.91
CA THR A 23 -36.66 26.79 -4.33
C THR A 23 -35.25 26.27 -4.04
N ILE A 24 -35.12 25.01 -3.61
CA ILE A 24 -33.82 24.34 -3.43
C ILE A 24 -33.05 24.24 -4.75
N LEU A 25 -33.71 23.85 -5.84
CA LEU A 25 -33.09 23.74 -7.16
C LEU A 25 -32.68 25.09 -7.73
N GLU A 26 -33.54 26.11 -7.61
CA GLU A 26 -33.24 27.48 -8.03
C GLU A 26 -32.02 28.02 -7.31
N PHE A 27 -32.02 27.91 -5.97
CA PHE A 27 -30.91 28.33 -5.14
C PHE A 27 -29.63 27.55 -5.45
N ALA A 28 -29.71 26.22 -5.61
CA ALA A 28 -28.56 25.38 -5.94
C ALA A 28 -27.92 25.79 -7.28
N LYS A 29 -28.72 26.09 -8.30
CA LYS A 29 -28.22 26.57 -9.60
C LYS A 29 -27.58 27.94 -9.51
N ALA A 30 -28.21 28.88 -8.80
CA ALA A 30 -27.65 30.21 -8.58
C ALA A 30 -26.31 30.10 -7.82
N LEU A 31 -26.24 29.28 -6.77
CA LEU A 31 -25.02 29.07 -6.00
C LEU A 31 -23.89 28.44 -6.82
N ALA A 32 -24.20 27.47 -7.69
CA ALA A 32 -23.23 26.89 -8.62
C ALA A 32 -22.74 27.91 -9.67
N THR A 33 -23.62 28.82 -10.09
CA THR A 33 -23.28 29.94 -10.99
C THR A 33 -22.35 30.93 -10.28
N ASP A 34 -22.70 31.36 -9.08
CA ASP A 34 -21.88 32.25 -8.26
C ASP A 34 -20.50 31.64 -7.97
N GLN A 35 -20.41 30.32 -7.72
CA GLN A 35 -19.12 29.64 -7.57
C GLN A 35 -18.24 29.74 -8.82
N LYS A 36 -18.84 29.74 -10.01
CA LYS A 36 -18.13 29.81 -11.30
C LYS A 36 -17.69 31.24 -11.64
N TYR A 37 -18.50 32.24 -11.32
CA TYR A 37 -18.29 33.63 -11.76
C TYR A 37 -17.70 34.56 -10.70
N LEU A 38 -17.88 34.28 -9.41
CA LEU A 38 -17.27 35.07 -8.34
C LEU A 38 -15.81 34.67 -8.13
N SER A 39 -15.01 35.63 -7.65
CA SER A 39 -13.66 35.34 -7.16
C SER A 39 -13.75 34.41 -5.94
N ARG A 40 -12.70 33.63 -5.68
CA ARG A 40 -12.64 32.76 -4.49
C ARG A 40 -12.87 33.51 -3.19
N ALA A 41 -12.39 34.75 -3.10
CA ALA A 41 -12.57 35.60 -1.92
C ALA A 41 -14.03 36.03 -1.75
N ASP A 42 -14.68 36.45 -2.83
CA ASP A 42 -16.07 36.92 -2.77
C ASP A 42 -17.05 35.77 -2.59
N PHE A 43 -16.81 34.63 -3.23
CA PHE A 43 -17.58 33.41 -2.96
C PHE A 43 -17.42 32.96 -1.50
N SER A 44 -16.22 33.07 -0.93
CA SER A 44 -16.01 32.75 0.49
C SER A 44 -16.76 33.71 1.42
N LYS A 45 -16.85 35.00 1.08
CA LYS A 45 -17.65 35.99 1.84
C LYS A 45 -19.14 35.66 1.75
N LEU A 46 -19.64 35.33 0.56
CA LEU A 46 -21.02 34.87 0.36
C LEU A 46 -21.32 33.65 1.22
N VAL A 47 -20.50 32.61 1.15
CA VAL A 47 -20.67 31.41 1.98
C VAL A 47 -20.66 31.71 3.48
N GLN A 48 -19.78 32.63 3.92
CA GLN A 48 -19.74 33.07 5.31
C GLN A 48 -21.03 33.80 5.72
N SER A 49 -21.60 34.64 4.85
CA SER A 49 -22.86 35.33 5.13
C SER A 49 -24.06 34.40 5.20
N LEU A 50 -24.01 33.22 4.55
CA LEU A 50 -25.02 32.16 4.71
C LEU A 50 -24.96 31.48 6.08
N GLY A 51 -23.86 31.61 6.83
CA GLY A 51 -23.64 30.90 8.10
C GLY A 51 -23.51 29.38 7.95
N TRP A 52 -23.33 28.87 6.72
CA TRP A 52 -23.29 27.44 6.44
C TRP A 52 -21.88 26.87 6.53
N SER A 53 -21.79 25.60 6.92
CA SER A 53 -20.53 24.86 6.82
C SER A 53 -20.18 24.58 5.35
N LYS A 54 -18.88 24.39 5.07
CA LYS A 54 -18.39 24.04 3.73
C LYS A 54 -19.07 22.78 3.17
N ASP A 55 -19.41 21.82 4.02
CA ASP A 55 -20.07 20.58 3.61
C ASP A 55 -21.52 20.81 3.17
N VAL A 56 -22.25 21.70 3.83
CA VAL A 56 -23.63 22.05 3.43
C VAL A 56 -23.59 22.76 2.08
N VAL A 57 -22.74 23.77 1.92
CA VAL A 57 -22.57 24.50 0.66
C VAL A 57 -22.22 23.56 -0.49
N LYS A 58 -21.29 22.63 -0.26
CA LYS A 58 -20.89 21.63 -1.26
C LYS A 58 -22.06 20.77 -1.74
N LYS A 59 -22.98 20.39 -0.86
CA LYS A 59 -24.17 19.61 -1.23
C LYS A 59 -25.09 20.39 -2.19
N TYR A 60 -25.33 21.67 -1.93
CA TYR A 60 -26.13 22.52 -2.83
C TYR A 60 -25.43 22.75 -4.16
N ILE A 61 -24.12 23.02 -4.15
CA ILE A 61 -23.31 23.13 -5.37
C ILE A 61 -23.41 21.86 -6.21
N ASN A 62 -23.29 20.67 -5.59
CA ASN A 62 -23.38 19.40 -6.31
C ASN A 62 -24.74 19.24 -7.02
N ILE A 63 -25.84 19.66 -6.38
CA ILE A 63 -27.16 19.69 -7.02
C ILE A 63 -27.17 20.65 -8.21
N GLY A 64 -26.68 21.87 -8.01
CA GLY A 64 -26.65 22.92 -9.04
C GLY A 64 -25.86 22.51 -10.27
N ILE A 65 -24.70 21.88 -10.08
CA ILE A 65 -23.86 21.35 -11.16
C ILE A 65 -24.51 20.13 -11.82
N ALA A 66 -25.05 19.20 -11.02
CA ALA A 66 -25.64 17.97 -11.56
C ALA A 66 -26.83 18.24 -12.48
N PHE A 67 -27.65 19.26 -12.17
CA PHE A 67 -28.89 19.54 -12.89
C PHE A 67 -28.90 20.92 -13.56
N PHE A 68 -27.73 21.49 -13.83
CA PHE A 68 -27.59 22.83 -14.40
C PHE A 68 -28.40 23.01 -15.69
N ASP A 69 -28.31 22.04 -16.60
CA ASP A 69 -28.94 22.08 -17.93
C ASP A 69 -30.38 21.52 -17.95
N ILE A 70 -30.91 21.06 -16.82
CA ILE A 70 -32.28 20.51 -16.74
C ILE A 70 -33.26 21.58 -16.25
N GLU A 71 -34.39 21.74 -16.92
CA GLU A 71 -35.44 22.64 -16.46
C GLU A 71 -35.99 22.22 -15.08
N ILE A 72 -36.13 23.17 -14.16
CA ILE A 72 -36.51 22.91 -12.76
C ILE A 72 -37.87 22.23 -12.66
N SER A 73 -38.82 22.63 -13.52
CA SER A 73 -40.16 22.05 -13.64
C SER A 73 -40.17 20.53 -13.84
N ARG A 74 -39.10 19.96 -14.40
CA ARG A 74 -38.95 18.51 -14.61
C ARG A 74 -38.59 17.75 -13.35
N LEU A 75 -37.99 18.42 -12.36
CA LEU A 75 -37.42 17.82 -11.15
C LEU A 75 -38.24 18.12 -9.88
N ILE A 76 -39.23 19.01 -9.95
CA ILE A 76 -40.04 19.43 -8.77
C ILE A 76 -40.74 18.28 -8.05
N ASN A 77 -41.04 17.18 -8.75
CA ASN A 77 -41.71 16.00 -8.21
C ASN A 77 -40.75 14.99 -7.57
N ILE A 78 -39.48 15.36 -7.41
CA ILE A 78 -38.46 14.58 -6.69
C ILE A 78 -38.31 15.18 -5.29
N GLU A 79 -38.19 14.33 -4.28
CA GLU A 79 -37.94 14.80 -2.93
C GLU A 79 -36.55 15.43 -2.82
N ALA A 80 -36.43 16.55 -2.11
CA ALA A 80 -35.15 17.22 -1.88
C ALA A 80 -34.11 16.29 -1.24
N THR A 81 -34.53 15.46 -0.29
CA THR A 81 -33.70 14.42 0.37
C THR A 81 -33.08 13.47 -0.66
N THR A 82 -33.84 13.08 -1.67
CA THR A 82 -33.40 12.21 -2.76
C THR A 82 -32.40 12.92 -3.66
N LEU A 83 -32.65 14.18 -4.02
CA LEU A 83 -31.70 14.99 -4.79
C LEU A 83 -30.35 15.12 -4.08
N PHE A 84 -30.35 15.43 -2.78
CA PHE A 84 -29.12 15.47 -1.99
C PHE A 84 -28.41 14.11 -1.97
N LYS A 85 -29.16 13.01 -1.81
CA LYS A 85 -28.60 11.66 -1.76
C LYS A 85 -27.90 11.26 -3.06
N ILE A 86 -28.56 11.46 -4.21
CA ILE A 86 -28.02 11.03 -5.52
C ILE A 86 -26.88 11.92 -6.00
N THR A 87 -26.85 13.19 -5.62
CA THR A 87 -25.79 14.14 -6.05
C THR A 87 -24.58 14.14 -5.11
N SER A 88 -24.73 13.72 -3.86
CA SER A 88 -23.62 13.72 -2.89
C SER A 88 -22.66 12.53 -3.06
N ASN A 89 -23.05 11.46 -3.73
CA ASN A 89 -22.25 10.23 -3.82
C ASN A 89 -22.06 9.78 -5.27
N LYS A 90 -20.79 9.62 -5.67
CA LYS A 90 -20.37 9.19 -7.02
C LYS A 90 -20.98 7.84 -7.45
N ARG A 91 -21.36 6.96 -6.52
CA ARG A 91 -22.01 5.67 -6.84
C ARG A 91 -23.35 5.84 -7.57
N PHE A 92 -23.98 7.01 -7.45
CA PHE A 92 -25.25 7.34 -8.10
C PHE A 92 -25.06 8.17 -9.37
N ALA A 93 -23.83 8.30 -9.91
CA ALA A 93 -23.59 9.05 -11.15
C ALA A 93 -24.49 8.56 -12.30
N ALA A 94 -24.61 7.24 -12.49
CA ALA A 94 -25.51 6.65 -13.49
C ALA A 94 -26.99 6.98 -13.26
N VAL A 95 -27.43 7.20 -12.01
CA VAL A 95 -28.79 7.65 -11.71
C VAL A 95 -28.97 9.10 -12.17
N VAL A 96 -28.00 9.98 -11.90
CA VAL A 96 -28.03 11.38 -12.35
C VAL A 96 -28.04 11.46 -13.87
N ASP A 97 -27.23 10.64 -14.55
CA ASP A 97 -27.19 10.58 -16.02
C ASP A 97 -28.50 10.02 -16.61
N GLY A 98 -29.10 9.04 -15.94
CA GLY A 98 -30.44 8.54 -16.27
C GLY A 98 -31.53 9.61 -16.15
N ILE A 99 -31.48 10.44 -15.11
CA ILE A 99 -32.39 11.58 -14.94
C ILE A 99 -32.19 12.62 -16.06
N LYS A 100 -30.93 12.94 -16.41
CA LYS A 100 -30.61 13.85 -17.52
C LYS A 100 -31.16 13.37 -18.85
N SER A 101 -31.06 12.06 -19.10
CA SER A 101 -31.43 11.43 -20.36
C SER A 101 -32.92 11.08 -20.46
N ALA A 102 -33.65 11.09 -19.35
CA ALA A 102 -35.09 10.84 -19.34
C ALA A 102 -35.83 11.91 -20.14
N PHE A 103 -36.96 11.55 -20.73
CA PHE A 103 -37.88 12.49 -21.39
C PHE A 103 -39.12 12.71 -20.52
N GLY A 104 -39.60 13.95 -20.44
CA GLY A 104 -40.81 14.31 -19.68
C GLY A 104 -40.56 14.63 -18.19
N LEU A 105 -41.65 14.60 -17.42
CA LEU A 105 -41.68 14.86 -15.97
C LEU A 105 -41.03 13.72 -15.20
N ILE A 106 -40.13 14.05 -14.30
CA ILE A 106 -39.37 13.08 -13.51
C ILE A 106 -40.01 12.99 -12.12
N THR A 107 -40.52 11.81 -11.77
CA THR A 107 -41.16 11.56 -10.48
C THR A 107 -40.19 10.88 -9.51
N GLN A 108 -40.48 11.01 -8.21
CA GLN A 108 -39.75 10.28 -7.15
C GLN A 108 -39.66 8.76 -7.44
N GLN A 109 -40.76 8.14 -7.86
CA GLN A 109 -40.80 6.70 -8.17
C GLN A 109 -39.85 6.31 -9.31
N PHE A 110 -39.73 7.15 -10.34
CA PHE A 110 -38.79 6.91 -11.43
C PHE A 110 -37.34 6.94 -10.94
N VAL A 111 -36.99 7.91 -10.08
CA VAL A 111 -35.66 8.01 -9.49
C VAL A 111 -35.36 6.81 -8.60
N GLU A 112 -36.34 6.34 -7.82
CA GLU A 112 -36.20 5.14 -7.01
C GLU A 112 -35.97 3.90 -7.85
N HIS A 113 -36.69 3.75 -8.96
CA HIS A 113 -36.46 2.67 -9.92
C HIS A 113 -35.07 2.76 -10.56
N LEU A 114 -34.59 3.96 -10.90
CA LEU A 114 -33.21 4.16 -11.37
C LEU A 114 -32.18 3.77 -10.30
N ILE A 115 -32.43 4.12 -9.03
CA ILE A 115 -31.55 3.72 -7.93
C ILE A 115 -31.53 2.21 -7.78
N GLN A 116 -32.68 1.54 -7.87
CA GLN A 116 -32.79 0.08 -7.75
C GLN A 116 -32.13 -0.65 -8.92
N SER A 117 -32.37 -0.21 -10.15
CA SER A 117 -31.74 -0.80 -11.35
C SER A 117 -30.23 -0.58 -11.40
N ASN A 118 -29.73 0.53 -10.82
CA ASN A 118 -28.30 0.79 -10.67
C ASN A 118 -27.68 0.18 -9.39
N LYS A 119 -28.46 -0.48 -8.52
CA LYS A 119 -27.84 -1.33 -7.51
C LYS A 119 -27.13 -2.42 -8.28
N LYS A 120 -25.80 -2.46 -8.20
CA LYS A 120 -25.02 -3.63 -8.62
C LYS A 120 -25.74 -4.83 -8.03
N VAL A 121 -26.26 -5.70 -8.88
CA VAL A 121 -26.78 -7.00 -8.47
C VAL A 121 -25.70 -7.57 -7.56
N PRO A 122 -26.02 -7.88 -6.28
CA PRO A 122 -25.07 -8.60 -5.45
C PRO A 122 -24.60 -9.77 -6.29
N VAL A 123 -23.31 -9.80 -6.63
CA VAL A 123 -22.75 -10.90 -7.43
C VAL A 123 -23.26 -12.17 -6.79
N PRO A 124 -23.98 -13.05 -7.51
CA PRO A 124 -24.56 -14.24 -6.93
C PRO A 124 -23.45 -14.93 -6.15
N ASN A 125 -23.72 -15.18 -4.86
CA ASN A 125 -22.78 -15.75 -3.93
C ASN A 125 -22.02 -16.86 -4.65
N GLN A 126 -20.70 -16.69 -4.82
CA GLN A 126 -19.85 -17.81 -5.18
C GLN A 126 -20.23 -18.93 -4.20
N SER A 127 -20.68 -20.06 -4.73
CA SER A 127 -21.20 -21.18 -3.92
C SER A 127 -20.19 -21.66 -2.88
N THR A 128 -18.91 -21.34 -3.09
CA THR A 128 -17.85 -21.40 -2.09
C THR A 128 -17.61 -20.03 -1.45
N PRO A 129 -17.77 -19.89 -0.12
CA PRO A 129 -17.37 -18.68 0.58
C PRO A 129 -15.88 -18.45 0.37
N THR A 130 -15.52 -17.32 -0.25
CA THR A 130 -14.13 -16.91 -0.43
C THR A 130 -13.77 -15.83 0.57
N ILE A 131 -12.63 -15.98 1.23
CA ILE A 131 -12.01 -14.95 2.09
C ILE A 131 -11.16 -13.97 1.27
N TRP A 132 -11.04 -14.18 -0.04
CA TRP A 132 -10.24 -13.31 -0.89
C TRP A 132 -11.03 -12.10 -1.39
N ARG A 133 -10.37 -10.93 -1.46
CA ARG A 133 -10.93 -9.67 -1.99
C ARG A 133 -9.91 -9.02 -2.93
N GLY A 134 -10.39 -8.33 -3.96
CA GLY A 134 -9.55 -7.68 -4.99
C GLY A 134 -9.23 -8.61 -6.17
N GLU A 135 -8.59 -8.04 -7.20
CA GLU A 135 -8.25 -8.73 -8.45
C GLU A 135 -6.73 -8.95 -8.54
N ASN A 136 -6.32 -10.14 -9.00
CA ASN A 136 -4.94 -10.51 -9.33
C ASN A 136 -3.89 -10.04 -8.30
N ALA A 137 -2.99 -9.13 -8.70
CA ALA A 137 -1.87 -8.63 -7.90
C ALA A 137 -2.27 -7.78 -6.68
N THR A 138 -3.55 -7.39 -6.58
CA THR A 138 -4.10 -6.65 -5.42
C THR A 138 -4.93 -7.52 -4.49
N ARG A 139 -4.93 -8.84 -4.72
CA ARG A 139 -5.72 -9.79 -3.96
C ARG A 139 -5.23 -9.82 -2.50
N ARG A 140 -6.14 -9.54 -1.57
CA ARG A 140 -5.90 -9.60 -0.14
C ARG A 140 -6.83 -10.59 0.53
N CYS A 141 -6.32 -11.30 1.52
CA CYS A 141 -7.13 -12.13 2.41
C CYS A 141 -7.87 -11.23 3.41
N VAL A 142 -9.18 -11.38 3.50
CA VAL A 142 -10.04 -10.68 4.46
C VAL A 142 -10.89 -11.71 5.17
N ILE A 143 -10.52 -11.99 6.42
CA ILE A 143 -11.31 -12.85 7.31
C ILE A 143 -12.53 -12.04 7.78
N PRO A 144 -13.77 -12.53 7.59
CA PRO A 144 -14.96 -11.89 8.13
C PRO A 144 -14.90 -11.76 9.66
N PRO A 145 -15.74 -10.91 10.28
CA PRO A 145 -15.81 -10.82 11.73
C PRO A 145 -16.04 -12.20 12.37
N ILE A 146 -15.12 -12.61 13.24
CA ILE A 146 -15.21 -13.84 14.01
C ILE A 146 -16.13 -13.56 15.20
N LYS A 147 -17.23 -14.32 15.29
CA LYS A 147 -18.25 -14.18 16.33
C LYS A 147 -18.40 -15.53 17.01
N GLU A 148 -17.58 -15.75 18.01
CA GLU A 148 -17.60 -16.93 18.88
C GLU A 148 -18.14 -16.51 20.25
N ASP A 149 -18.99 -17.35 20.86
CA ASP A 149 -19.60 -17.05 22.15
C ASP A 149 -18.56 -17.10 23.29
N ASP A 150 -17.57 -17.98 23.18
CA ASP A 150 -16.46 -18.14 24.13
C ASP A 150 -15.32 -17.14 23.92
N GLN A 151 -15.34 -16.41 22.79
CA GLN A 151 -14.33 -15.43 22.38
C GLN A 151 -12.91 -16.00 22.35
N PHE A 152 -12.76 -17.32 22.16
CA PHE A 152 -11.51 -18.02 22.31
C PHE A 152 -10.46 -17.49 21.32
N THR A 153 -10.81 -17.37 20.05
CA THR A 153 -9.89 -16.91 19.00
C THR A 153 -9.39 -15.49 19.26
N GLY A 154 -10.30 -14.58 19.63
CA GLY A 154 -9.95 -13.18 19.89
C GLY A 154 -9.02 -13.02 21.09
N THR A 155 -9.33 -13.73 22.19
CA THR A 155 -8.54 -13.70 23.42
C THR A 155 -7.15 -14.29 23.22
N THR A 156 -7.06 -15.39 22.46
CA THR A 156 -5.78 -16.06 22.17
C THR A 156 -4.88 -15.18 21.31
N ILE A 157 -5.42 -14.55 20.24
CA ILE A 157 -4.66 -13.60 19.42
C ILE A 157 -4.17 -12.42 20.26
N GLN A 158 -5.06 -11.82 21.07
CA GLN A 158 -4.69 -10.67 21.90
C GLN A 158 -3.58 -11.03 22.89
N ARG A 159 -3.67 -12.20 23.55
CA ARG A 159 -2.63 -12.69 24.46
C ARG A 159 -1.28 -12.84 23.75
N ALA A 160 -1.25 -13.44 22.56
CA ALA A 160 0.00 -13.57 21.80
C ALA A 160 0.57 -12.20 21.39
N MET A 161 -0.28 -11.24 21.05
CA MET A 161 0.17 -9.86 20.78
C MET A 161 0.78 -9.19 22.02
N ASP A 162 0.17 -9.42 23.19
CA ASP A 162 0.60 -8.81 24.44
C ASP A 162 1.85 -9.46 25.02
N ASP A 163 1.93 -10.79 25.01
CA ASP A 163 2.99 -11.57 25.63
C ASP A 163 4.20 -11.72 24.70
N GLU A 164 3.96 -12.06 23.42
CA GLU A 164 5.01 -12.39 22.45
C GLU A 164 5.37 -11.19 21.53
N LYS A 165 4.65 -10.07 21.65
CA LYS A 165 4.86 -8.85 20.86
C LYS A 165 4.76 -9.05 19.34
N ILE A 166 4.02 -10.07 18.90
CA ILE A 166 3.75 -10.31 17.49
C ILE A 166 2.49 -9.57 17.03
N THR A 167 2.34 -9.37 15.73
CA THR A 167 1.11 -8.78 15.17
C THR A 167 0.06 -9.86 14.96
N ALA A 168 -1.23 -9.48 14.97
CA ALA A 168 -2.32 -10.40 14.60
C ALA A 168 -2.11 -11.05 13.22
N GLN A 169 -1.52 -10.32 12.26
CA GLN A 169 -1.19 -10.88 10.95
C GLN A 169 -0.12 -11.99 11.04
N ARG A 170 0.89 -11.80 11.88
CA ARG A 170 1.94 -12.80 12.11
C ARG A 170 1.37 -14.04 12.79
N PHE A 171 0.54 -13.86 13.83
CA PHE A 171 -0.15 -14.97 14.49
C PHE A 171 -0.97 -15.81 13.51
N VAL A 172 -1.82 -15.17 12.69
CA VAL A 172 -2.64 -15.88 11.69
C VAL A 172 -1.76 -16.64 10.69
N ARG A 173 -0.63 -16.06 10.27
CA ARG A 173 0.32 -16.72 9.37
C ARG A 173 0.95 -17.96 10.01
N GLU A 174 1.33 -17.89 11.27
CA GLU A 174 1.90 -19.01 12.01
C GLU A 174 0.87 -20.11 12.25
N ALA A 175 -0.34 -19.76 12.68
CA ALA A 175 -1.44 -20.72 12.84
C ALA A 175 -1.74 -21.48 11.53
N ALA A 176 -1.72 -20.79 10.39
CA ALA A 176 -1.87 -21.42 9.08
C ALA A 176 -0.69 -22.37 8.76
N ALA A 177 0.54 -21.97 9.05
CA ALA A 177 1.72 -22.82 8.87
C ALA A 177 1.66 -24.07 9.75
N TYR A 178 1.25 -23.95 11.01
CA TYR A 178 1.04 -25.09 11.91
C TYR A 178 -0.02 -26.06 11.40
N ARG A 179 -1.15 -25.56 10.87
CA ARG A 179 -2.20 -26.41 10.29
C ARG A 179 -1.68 -27.19 9.07
N GLU A 180 -0.92 -26.55 8.19
CA GLU A 180 -0.33 -27.22 7.02
C GLU A 180 0.74 -28.24 7.42
N ALA A 181 1.65 -27.89 8.32
CA ALA A 181 2.66 -28.80 8.84
C ALA A 181 2.05 -30.05 9.49
N TYR A 182 0.97 -29.90 10.26
CA TYR A 182 0.23 -31.02 10.84
C TYR A 182 -0.38 -31.92 9.75
N LYS A 183 -1.05 -31.35 8.74
CA LYS A 183 -1.62 -32.12 7.63
C LYS A 183 -0.57 -32.92 6.88
N LEU A 184 0.59 -32.32 6.65
CA LEU A 184 1.74 -32.96 5.99
C LEU A 184 2.46 -34.00 6.89
N GLY A 185 2.01 -34.20 8.13
CA GLY A 185 2.61 -35.16 9.06
C GLY A 185 3.99 -34.72 9.57
N ALA A 186 4.28 -33.41 9.55
CA ALA A 186 5.50 -32.86 10.13
C ALA A 186 5.42 -32.78 11.68
N PHE A 187 4.21 -32.80 12.23
CA PHE A 187 3.96 -32.84 13.67
C PHE A 187 3.12 -34.06 14.04
N GLU A 188 3.45 -34.66 15.18
CA GLU A 188 2.64 -35.68 15.85
C GLU A 188 2.15 -35.12 17.17
N LEU A 189 0.90 -35.44 17.52
CA LEU A 189 0.34 -35.05 18.82
C LEU A 189 0.96 -35.95 19.90
N VAL A 190 1.66 -35.35 20.86
CA VAL A 190 2.24 -36.07 21.99
C VAL A 190 1.40 -35.80 23.23
N GLY A 191 0.79 -36.85 23.78
CA GLY A 191 -0.07 -36.79 24.97
C GLY A 191 -1.51 -36.37 24.69
N ASP A 192 -2.28 -36.18 25.76
CA ASP A 192 -3.70 -35.84 25.69
C ASP A 192 -3.89 -34.32 25.52
N LEU A 193 -4.82 -33.94 24.62
CA LEU A 193 -5.21 -32.54 24.45
C LEU A 193 -6.06 -32.06 25.64
N PRO A 194 -5.87 -30.81 26.10
CA PRO A 194 -6.77 -30.18 27.05
C PRO A 194 -8.23 -30.22 26.56
N PRO A 195 -9.24 -30.41 27.46
CA PRO A 195 -10.63 -30.62 27.06
C PRO A 195 -11.21 -29.54 26.13
N HIS A 196 -10.88 -28.27 26.37
CA HIS A 196 -11.34 -27.17 25.52
C HIS A 196 -10.72 -27.18 24.12
N LEU A 197 -9.51 -27.74 23.94
CA LEU A 197 -8.89 -27.89 22.62
C LEU A 197 -9.44 -29.11 21.88
N VAL A 198 -9.82 -30.18 22.60
CA VAL A 198 -10.52 -31.33 22.02
C VAL A 198 -11.86 -30.90 21.42
N GLU A 199 -12.61 -30.04 22.13
CA GLU A 199 -13.88 -29.50 21.64
C GLU A 199 -13.71 -28.66 20.35
N ILE A 200 -12.64 -27.88 20.26
CA ILE A 200 -12.36 -27.01 19.09
C ILE A 200 -11.79 -27.80 17.90
N LEU A 201 -10.84 -28.70 18.15
CA LEU A 201 -10.12 -29.42 17.11
C LEU A 201 -10.85 -30.68 16.62
N GLY A 202 -11.76 -31.21 17.43
CA GLY A 202 -12.57 -32.39 17.12
C GLY A 202 -11.78 -33.71 17.07
N ILE A 203 -12.50 -34.78 16.70
CA ILE A 203 -12.02 -36.18 16.70
C ILE A 203 -10.92 -36.41 15.64
N GLU A 204 -10.77 -35.48 14.68
CA GLU A 204 -9.79 -35.52 13.59
C GLU A 204 -8.34 -35.60 14.11
N TYR A 205 -8.10 -35.07 15.31
CA TYR A 205 -6.79 -35.02 15.95
C TYR A 205 -6.53 -36.20 16.90
N GLU A 206 -7.55 -36.97 17.28
CA GLU A 206 -7.42 -38.14 18.16
C GLU A 206 -7.11 -39.44 17.37
N THR A 207 -7.56 -39.55 16.12
CA THR A 207 -7.56 -40.83 15.39
C THR A 207 -6.22 -41.21 14.74
N ARG A 208 -5.30 -40.25 14.55
CA ARG A 208 -4.02 -40.52 13.87
C ARG A 208 -2.95 -41.13 14.79
N ALA A 209 -3.08 -40.97 16.11
CA ALA A 209 -2.10 -41.43 17.09
C ALA A 209 -2.16 -42.94 17.41
N ARG A 210 -2.98 -43.74 16.69
CA ARG A 210 -3.25 -45.13 17.07
C ARG A 210 -3.20 -46.18 15.95
N SER A 211 -2.48 -45.93 14.85
CA SER A 211 -2.19 -47.00 13.87
C SER A 211 -0.80 -47.60 14.10
N ASP A 212 -0.71 -48.51 15.07
CA ASP A 212 0.35 -49.54 15.09
C ASP A 212 0.04 -50.58 14.00
N GLU A 213 0.22 -50.24 12.72
CA GLU A 213 0.38 -51.25 11.67
C GLU A 213 1.46 -50.81 10.67
N PRO A 214 2.47 -51.65 10.40
CA PRO A 214 3.44 -51.39 9.35
C PRO A 214 2.80 -51.74 8.00
N THR A 215 2.40 -50.74 7.22
CA THR A 215 2.05 -50.94 5.80
C THR A 215 2.97 -50.13 4.88
N PRO A 216 3.32 -50.70 3.71
CA PRO A 216 4.50 -50.31 2.95
C PRO A 216 4.27 -49.06 2.10
N SER A 217 5.38 -48.36 1.89
CA SER A 217 5.55 -47.18 1.06
C SER A 217 4.83 -47.32 -0.29
N THR A 218 3.74 -46.60 -0.47
CA THR A 218 3.16 -46.34 -1.79
C THR A 218 3.40 -44.88 -2.14
N THR A 219 4.34 -44.67 -3.06
CA THR A 219 4.61 -43.37 -3.69
C THR A 219 3.39 -43.00 -4.54
N ALA A 220 2.53 -42.14 -4.02
CA ALA A 220 1.47 -41.53 -4.82
C ALA A 220 2.01 -40.24 -5.46
N SER A 221 2.30 -40.33 -6.76
CA SER A 221 2.50 -39.19 -7.65
C SER A 221 1.25 -38.29 -7.62
N PHE A 222 1.43 -37.03 -7.24
CA PHE A 222 0.37 -36.02 -7.28
C PHE A 222 0.59 -35.14 -8.52
N ASP A 223 -0.09 -35.48 -9.61
CA ASP A 223 -0.07 -34.70 -10.84
C ASP A 223 -0.83 -33.38 -10.65
N TRP A 224 -0.11 -32.27 -10.78
CA TRP A 224 -0.71 -30.95 -10.95
C TRP A 224 -1.08 -30.78 -12.42
N GLU A 225 -2.36 -30.91 -12.76
CA GLU A 225 -2.86 -30.39 -14.04
C GLU A 225 -2.87 -28.85 -13.99
N ALA A 226 -1.97 -28.24 -14.76
CA ALA A 226 -1.97 -26.81 -15.04
C ALA A 226 -3.13 -26.46 -16.00
N PRO A 227 -3.85 -25.34 -15.80
CA PRO A 227 -4.88 -24.93 -16.71
C PRO A 227 -4.27 -24.49 -18.04
N SER A 228 -4.61 -25.21 -19.10
CA SER A 228 -4.20 -24.97 -20.48
C SER A 228 -4.82 -23.67 -21.00
N ASN A 229 -3.96 -22.77 -21.47
CA ASN A 229 -4.33 -21.54 -22.16
C ASN A 229 -4.10 -21.76 -23.66
N THR A 230 -5.16 -21.75 -24.46
CA THR A 230 -5.12 -21.57 -25.93
C THR A 230 -6.50 -21.05 -26.37
N SER A 231 -6.64 -19.80 -26.79
CA SER A 231 -6.68 -19.32 -28.19
C SER A 231 -7.53 -18.02 -28.15
N ASN A 232 -7.41 -16.97 -28.96
CA ASN A 232 -6.72 -16.73 -30.22
C ASN A 232 -6.45 -15.23 -30.38
N ILE A 233 -5.50 -14.96 -31.27
CA ILE A 233 -5.00 -13.68 -31.81
C ILE A 233 -6.03 -13.04 -32.76
N GLU A 234 -5.95 -11.70 -32.90
CA GLU A 234 -6.25 -10.82 -34.06
C GLU A 234 -6.93 -9.53 -33.53
N GLU A 235 -6.57 -8.28 -33.84
CA GLU A 235 -5.66 -7.63 -34.80
C GLU A 235 -5.41 -6.20 -34.25
N SER A 236 -4.22 -5.63 -34.48
CA SER A 236 -4.04 -4.16 -34.47
C SER A 236 -4.44 -3.62 -35.86
N PRO A 237 -4.82 -2.33 -36.00
CA PRO A 237 -3.77 -1.32 -36.26
C PRO A 237 -4.06 0.14 -35.82
N THR A 238 -2.95 0.83 -35.52
CA THR A 238 -2.58 2.21 -35.95
C THR A 238 -3.13 3.47 -35.24
N ILE A 239 -2.21 4.09 -34.48
CA ILE A 239 -1.70 5.49 -34.50
C ILE A 239 -2.70 6.63 -34.83
N LEU A 240 -2.83 7.57 -33.89
CA LEU A 240 -2.80 9.01 -34.18
C LEU A 240 -2.25 9.79 -32.97
N GLU A 241 -1.29 10.65 -33.27
CA GLU A 241 -0.60 11.62 -32.40
C GLU A 241 -1.57 12.61 -31.74
N GLU A 242 -1.18 13.15 -30.57
CA GLU A 242 -1.28 14.60 -30.38
C GLU A 242 -0.34 15.12 -29.28
N SER A 243 0.53 16.02 -29.74
CA SER A 243 1.50 16.83 -29.01
C SER A 243 0.87 17.84 -28.04
N ARG A 244 1.58 18.16 -26.95
CA ARG A 244 1.53 19.46 -26.22
C ARG A 244 2.78 19.53 -25.33
N ASN A 245 3.85 20.21 -25.74
CA ASN A 245 4.06 21.66 -25.79
C ASN A 245 3.85 22.33 -24.41
N SER A 246 4.95 22.57 -23.69
CA SER A 246 4.98 23.45 -22.52
C SER A 246 5.98 24.57 -22.77
N GLN A 247 5.44 25.78 -22.72
CA GLN A 247 6.07 27.05 -23.00
C GLN A 247 7.16 27.43 -21.99
N THR A 248 8.23 27.97 -22.56
CA THR A 248 9.17 28.94 -22.00
C THR A 248 8.44 30.19 -21.50
N VAL A 249 8.85 30.71 -20.33
CA VAL A 249 8.67 32.12 -19.97
C VAL A 249 10.01 32.64 -19.47
N GLU A 250 10.68 33.40 -20.34
CA GLU A 250 11.75 34.33 -20.01
C GLU A 250 11.17 35.55 -19.26
N LYS A 251 11.95 36.09 -18.32
CA LYS A 251 11.97 37.54 -18.06
C LYS A 251 13.31 37.99 -17.48
N ASN A 252 14.21 38.38 -18.39
CA ASN A 252 15.30 39.37 -18.20
C ASN A 252 14.68 40.76 -17.88
N GLU A 253 15.30 41.80 -17.33
CA GLU A 253 16.70 42.23 -17.10
C GLU A 253 16.65 43.49 -16.18
N HIS A 254 17.53 43.65 -15.16
CA HIS A 254 18.63 44.66 -15.02
C HIS A 254 18.24 46.12 -14.66
N PRO A 255 19.14 47.05 -14.19
CA PRO A 255 20.63 47.02 -14.13
C PRO A 255 21.34 47.56 -12.84
N ASN A 256 22.61 47.13 -12.65
CA ASN A 256 23.91 47.81 -12.31
C ASN A 256 23.97 49.25 -11.70
N PRO A 257 25.12 49.79 -11.15
CA PRO A 257 26.54 49.31 -11.22
C PRO A 257 27.48 49.51 -9.98
N SER A 258 28.60 48.74 -9.95
CA SER A 258 30.06 49.02 -9.65
C SER A 258 30.55 50.19 -8.73
N PRO A 259 31.86 50.33 -8.33
CA PRO A 259 33.08 49.50 -8.54
C PRO A 259 34.12 49.39 -7.36
N ALA A 260 35.20 48.63 -7.62
CA ALA A 260 36.64 48.80 -7.22
C ALA A 260 37.13 48.49 -5.77
N TYR A 261 38.12 47.58 -5.62
CA TYR A 261 39.57 47.87 -5.51
C TYR A 261 40.45 46.61 -5.24
N SER A 262 41.57 46.53 -5.97
CA SER A 262 42.93 45.96 -5.73
C SER A 262 43.26 44.77 -4.79
N VAL A 263 43.90 43.76 -5.40
CA VAL A 263 45.25 43.16 -5.13
C VAL A 263 45.79 43.12 -3.69
N ILE A 264 46.17 41.93 -3.19
CA ILE A 264 47.52 41.52 -2.71
C ILE A 264 47.50 40.03 -2.33
N GLU A 265 48.54 39.33 -2.77
CA GLU A 265 48.87 37.93 -2.51
C GLU A 265 49.72 37.82 -1.23
N ILE A 266 49.32 37.03 -0.24
CA ILE A 266 50.20 36.53 0.84
C ILE A 266 49.82 35.09 1.19
N LYS A 267 50.78 34.18 1.04
CA LYS A 267 50.75 32.79 1.52
C LYS A 267 50.62 32.74 3.04
N SER A 268 49.69 31.96 3.56
CA SER A 268 49.77 31.33 4.88
C SER A 268 48.83 30.13 4.93
N GLU A 269 49.35 29.01 5.42
CA GLU A 269 48.62 27.78 5.66
C GLU A 269 47.52 28.02 6.69
N GLU A 270 46.26 27.96 6.28
CA GLU A 270 45.13 27.87 7.20
C GLU A 270 44.00 27.06 6.57
N LYS A 271 43.61 26.00 7.29
CA LYS A 271 42.35 25.28 7.12
C LYS A 271 41.21 26.30 7.01
N LEU A 272 40.66 26.51 5.82
CA LEU A 272 39.36 27.14 5.68
C LEU A 272 38.47 26.42 4.66
N SER A 273 37.37 25.93 5.22
CA SER A 273 36.16 25.42 4.60
C SER A 273 35.61 26.40 3.55
N TYR A 274 35.91 26.14 2.28
CA TYR A 274 35.07 26.59 1.17
C TYR A 274 34.13 25.43 0.83
N LYS A 275 32.91 25.44 1.38
CA LYS A 275 31.80 24.63 0.84
C LYS A 275 31.45 25.20 -0.53
N ARG A 276 32.15 24.75 -1.56
CA ARG A 276 31.68 24.83 -2.95
C ARG A 276 30.44 23.95 -2.99
N GLU A 277 29.26 24.53 -3.26
CA GLU A 277 28.05 23.76 -3.51
C GLU A 277 28.30 22.93 -4.77
N LEU A 278 28.63 21.65 -4.58
CA LEU A 278 28.79 20.70 -5.67
C LEU A 278 27.41 20.41 -6.25
N SER A 279 27.30 20.44 -7.58
CA SER A 279 26.04 20.11 -8.24
C SER A 279 25.78 18.60 -8.14
N ALA A 280 24.52 18.19 -8.34
CA ALA A 280 24.14 16.78 -8.31
C ALA A 280 24.94 15.92 -9.32
N ASN A 281 25.38 16.52 -10.44
CA ASN A 281 26.21 15.83 -11.43
C ASN A 281 27.65 15.62 -10.95
N ASP A 282 28.26 16.64 -10.34
CA ASP A 282 29.61 16.53 -9.79
C ASP A 282 29.68 15.47 -8.68
N ILE A 283 28.62 15.40 -7.86
CA ILE A 283 28.49 14.39 -6.80
C ILE A 283 28.31 12.99 -7.41
N ALA A 284 27.53 12.86 -8.49
CA ALA A 284 27.37 11.59 -9.17
C ALA A 284 28.71 11.11 -9.77
N GLU A 285 29.53 11.99 -10.33
CA GLU A 285 30.88 11.65 -10.80
C GLU A 285 31.79 11.20 -9.66
N LEU A 286 31.79 11.91 -8.52
CA LEU A 286 32.57 11.51 -7.35
C LEU A 286 32.13 10.12 -6.83
N LEU A 287 30.83 9.83 -6.80
CA LEU A 287 30.31 8.52 -6.38
C LEU A 287 30.72 7.37 -7.32
N LYS A 288 31.03 7.65 -8.60
CA LYS A 288 31.56 6.65 -9.54
C LYS A 288 33.00 6.27 -9.22
N GLU A 289 33.79 7.23 -8.74
CA GLU A 289 35.21 7.05 -8.44
C GLU A 289 35.45 6.43 -7.06
N CYS A 290 34.49 6.51 -6.14
CA CYS A 290 34.64 5.91 -4.81
C CYS A 290 34.89 4.40 -4.89
N ALA A 291 35.94 3.93 -4.22
CA ALA A 291 36.29 2.52 -4.14
C ALA A 291 35.78 1.86 -2.85
N THR A 292 35.45 2.65 -1.82
CA THR A 292 35.03 2.16 -0.50
C THR A 292 33.73 2.79 -0.03
N TRP A 293 33.03 2.13 0.89
CA TRP A 293 31.83 2.70 1.50
C TRP A 293 32.12 3.93 2.36
N SER A 294 33.30 3.98 3.00
CA SER A 294 33.70 5.12 3.84
C SER A 294 33.80 6.42 3.03
N GLU A 295 34.33 6.36 1.81
CA GLU A 295 34.39 7.53 0.90
C GLU A 295 32.99 8.00 0.50
N ILE A 296 32.08 7.06 0.25
CA ILE A 296 30.69 7.35 -0.11
C ILE A 296 29.96 8.00 1.08
N GLU A 297 30.20 7.51 2.29
CA GLU A 297 29.61 8.07 3.52
C GLU A 297 30.15 9.48 3.81
N GLU A 298 31.44 9.74 3.59
CA GLU A 298 32.03 11.06 3.73
C GLU A 298 31.41 12.07 2.76
N ILE A 299 31.24 11.70 1.49
CA ILE A 299 30.60 12.55 0.48
C ILE A 299 29.13 12.77 0.82
N THR A 300 28.38 11.71 1.13
CA THR A 300 26.92 11.79 1.26
C THR A 300 26.43 12.33 2.61
N SER A 301 27.20 12.18 3.69
CA SER A 301 26.84 12.64 5.04
C SER A 301 26.67 14.16 5.14
N SER A 302 27.39 14.91 4.29
CA SER A 302 27.37 16.37 4.28
C SER A 302 26.31 17.00 3.35
N LEU A 303 25.63 16.18 2.54
CA LEU A 303 24.66 16.61 1.54
C LEU A 303 23.22 16.62 2.08
N ASP A 304 22.41 17.57 1.59
CA ASP A 304 20.99 17.58 1.84
C ASP A 304 20.26 16.44 1.09
N LYS A 305 19.04 16.14 1.54
CA LYS A 305 18.26 14.99 1.05
C LYS A 305 17.92 15.11 -0.45
N GLN A 306 17.70 16.32 -0.95
CA GLN A 306 17.31 16.54 -2.33
C GLN A 306 18.50 16.28 -3.25
N THR A 307 19.65 16.90 -2.97
CA THR A 307 20.88 16.71 -3.76
C THR A 307 21.36 15.25 -3.74
N ARG A 308 21.19 14.54 -2.62
CA ARG A 308 21.49 13.09 -2.54
C ARG A 308 20.58 12.24 -3.43
N THR A 309 19.30 12.60 -3.54
CA THR A 309 18.34 11.87 -4.38
C THR A 309 18.60 12.14 -5.86
N GLU A 310 18.86 13.40 -6.21
CA GLU A 310 19.14 13.81 -7.59
C GLU A 310 20.46 13.22 -8.10
N SER A 311 21.53 13.24 -7.30
CA SER A 311 22.82 12.60 -7.65
C SER A 311 22.71 11.08 -7.78
N TRP A 312 21.91 10.42 -6.94
CA TRP A 312 21.65 8.98 -7.06
C TRP A 312 20.94 8.61 -8.38
N LEU A 313 19.99 9.43 -8.82
CA LEU A 313 19.25 9.21 -10.07
C LEU A 313 20.11 9.40 -11.33
N GLN A 314 21.24 10.12 -11.22
CA GLN A 314 22.20 10.29 -12.32
C GLN A 314 23.17 9.12 -12.48
N LEU A 315 23.22 8.19 -11.51
CA LEU A 315 24.01 6.97 -11.63
C LEU A 315 23.27 5.94 -12.51
N SER A 316 24.03 5.27 -13.38
CA SER A 316 23.55 4.09 -14.11
C SER A 316 23.20 2.95 -13.15
N ARG A 317 22.47 1.95 -13.65
CA ARG A 317 22.00 0.83 -12.82
C ARG A 317 23.19 0.03 -12.27
N GLU A 318 24.21 -0.16 -13.08
CA GLU A 318 25.45 -0.86 -12.75
C GLU A 318 26.22 -0.12 -11.64
N GLU A 319 26.30 1.21 -11.73
CA GLU A 319 26.93 2.06 -10.71
C GLU A 319 26.16 2.03 -9.39
N GLN A 320 24.83 2.07 -9.43
CA GLN A 320 23.99 1.93 -8.23
C GLN A 320 24.19 0.58 -7.54
N THR A 321 24.24 -0.51 -8.32
CA THR A 321 24.51 -1.86 -7.78
C THR A 321 25.89 -1.94 -7.14
N ARG A 322 26.92 -1.34 -7.76
CA ARG A 322 28.28 -1.27 -7.20
C ARG A 322 28.30 -0.54 -5.85
N VAL A 323 27.61 0.60 -5.74
CA VAL A 323 27.54 1.35 -4.46
C VAL A 323 26.83 0.55 -3.37
N LEU A 324 25.76 -0.18 -3.71
CA LEU A 324 25.07 -1.05 -2.76
C LEU A 324 25.94 -2.24 -2.32
N GLU A 325 26.77 -2.77 -3.21
CA GLU A 325 27.70 -3.84 -2.88
C GLU A 325 28.82 -3.35 -1.94
N LEU A 326 29.36 -2.15 -2.16
CA LEU A 326 30.32 -1.53 -1.23
C LEU A 326 29.72 -1.37 0.17
N LYS A 327 28.44 -0.99 0.28
CA LYS A 327 27.72 -0.93 1.56
C LYS A 327 27.67 -2.29 2.24
N ARG A 328 27.40 -3.35 1.47
CA ARG A 328 27.32 -4.72 1.97
C ARG A 328 28.67 -5.17 2.52
N ILE A 329 29.75 -4.94 1.78
CA ILE A 329 31.11 -5.29 2.18
C ILE A 329 31.52 -4.56 3.46
N ALA A 330 31.30 -3.25 3.54
CA ALA A 330 31.64 -2.47 4.73
C ALA A 330 30.83 -2.86 5.98
N SER A 331 29.60 -3.35 5.79
CA SER A 331 28.78 -3.91 6.87
C SER A 331 29.32 -5.25 7.39
N ILE A 332 30.07 -6.00 6.57
CA ILE A 332 30.73 -7.25 6.95
C ILE A 332 32.07 -6.96 7.65
N GLU A 333 32.83 -5.95 7.19
CA GLU A 333 34.12 -5.57 7.79
C GLU A 333 34.01 -4.87 9.16
N HIS A 334 32.85 -4.33 9.53
CA HIS A 334 32.60 -3.76 10.86
C HIS A 334 32.35 -4.81 11.96
N ILE A 335 32.50 -6.10 11.65
CA ILE A 335 32.61 -7.15 12.66
C ILE A 335 34.06 -7.15 13.14
N PRO A 336 34.35 -6.82 14.41
CA PRO A 336 35.72 -6.68 14.89
C PRO A 336 36.50 -7.99 14.69
N SER A 337 37.50 -7.92 13.83
CA SER A 337 38.50 -8.98 13.60
C SER A 337 39.43 -9.03 14.81
N ASN A 338 39.02 -9.80 15.80
CA ASN A 338 39.97 -10.40 16.74
C ASN A 338 39.61 -11.87 16.83
N ILE A 339 40.65 -12.70 16.71
CA ILE A 339 40.67 -14.16 16.76
C ILE A 339 40.96 -14.80 15.39
N VAL A 340 42.26 -14.92 15.11
CA VAL A 340 42.81 -16.11 14.46
C VAL A 340 42.70 -17.23 15.50
N GLU A 341 41.55 -17.89 15.59
CA GLU A 341 41.44 -19.21 16.21
C GLU A 341 40.79 -20.11 15.18
N GLU A 342 41.43 -21.25 14.99
CA GLU A 342 40.87 -22.52 14.53
C GLU A 342 39.36 -22.44 14.35
N THR A 343 38.88 -22.52 13.10
CA THR A 343 37.45 -22.61 12.77
C THR A 343 36.81 -23.53 13.80
N PRO A 344 35.94 -23.01 14.68
CA PRO A 344 35.53 -23.78 15.83
C PRO A 344 34.76 -24.97 15.29
N ILE A 345 35.32 -26.16 15.51
CA ILE A 345 34.80 -27.41 14.96
C ILE A 345 33.42 -27.60 15.57
N ILE A 346 32.39 -27.36 14.76
CA ILE A 346 30.99 -27.58 15.12
C ILE A 346 30.82 -29.05 15.46
N LYS A 347 30.25 -29.35 16.63
CA LYS A 347 29.99 -30.71 17.11
C LYS A 347 28.49 -30.97 17.21
N VAL A 348 28.14 -32.25 17.18
CA VAL A 348 26.78 -32.70 17.50
C VAL A 348 26.41 -32.22 18.91
N GLY A 349 25.25 -31.57 19.02
CA GLY A 349 24.74 -30.94 20.24
C GLY A 349 24.97 -29.43 20.30
N ASP A 350 25.84 -28.86 19.47
CA ASP A 350 26.11 -27.42 19.47
C ASP A 350 24.93 -26.62 18.91
N THR A 351 24.79 -25.40 19.41
CA THR A 351 23.79 -24.45 18.95
C THR A 351 24.42 -23.50 17.94
N VAL A 352 23.88 -23.46 16.72
CA VAL A 352 24.45 -22.78 15.55
C VAL A 352 23.43 -21.86 14.88
N ILE A 353 23.90 -20.76 14.31
CA ILE A 353 23.16 -19.86 13.42
C ILE A 353 23.48 -20.25 11.99
N TRP A 354 22.45 -20.46 11.19
CA TRP A 354 22.60 -20.64 9.75
C TRP A 354 22.61 -19.28 9.06
N ASN A 355 23.78 -18.87 8.57
CA ASN A 355 24.04 -17.52 8.04
C ASN A 355 23.27 -17.24 6.74
N ASN A 356 23.07 -18.26 5.89
CA ASN A 356 22.30 -18.19 4.65
C ASN A 356 20.90 -18.82 4.78
N CYS A 357 20.38 -18.86 6.00
CA CYS A 357 19.07 -19.45 6.27
C CYS A 357 17.97 -18.79 5.44
N TRP A 358 17.12 -19.59 4.81
CA TRP A 358 16.02 -19.06 4.01
C TRP A 358 15.08 -18.17 4.85
N PRO A 359 14.51 -17.10 4.28
CA PRO A 359 13.71 -16.14 5.05
C PRO A 359 12.48 -16.72 5.79
N HIS A 360 12.00 -17.90 5.37
CA HIS A 360 10.90 -18.58 6.03
C HIS A 360 11.34 -19.50 7.19
N LEU A 361 12.65 -19.77 7.30
CA LEU A 361 13.28 -20.56 8.36
C LEU A 361 14.12 -19.70 9.31
N SER A 362 14.35 -18.42 8.99
CA SER A 362 15.18 -17.52 9.79
C SER A 362 14.66 -17.33 11.23
N SER A 363 13.36 -17.49 11.45
CA SER A 363 12.75 -17.47 12.80
C SER A 363 13.05 -18.71 13.64
N TRP A 364 13.68 -19.74 13.06
CA TRP A 364 14.08 -20.96 13.75
C TRP A 364 15.56 -20.94 14.14
N ASN A 365 16.31 -19.88 13.80
CA ASN A 365 17.63 -19.65 14.38
C ASN A 365 17.49 -19.32 15.89
N PRO A 366 18.38 -19.83 16.75
CA PRO A 366 19.46 -20.76 16.41
C PRO A 366 18.99 -22.22 16.39
N PHE A 367 19.66 -23.03 15.57
CA PHE A 367 19.42 -24.47 15.45
C PHE A 367 20.37 -25.27 16.33
N GLN A 368 19.99 -26.50 16.68
CA GLN A 368 20.87 -27.47 17.34
C GLN A 368 21.34 -28.52 16.33
N VAL A 369 22.64 -28.85 16.33
CA VAL A 369 23.20 -29.87 15.44
C VAL A 369 22.84 -31.26 15.96
N GLU A 370 22.07 -32.03 15.19
CA GLU A 370 21.67 -33.41 15.55
C GLU A 370 22.67 -34.46 15.06
N ASN A 371 23.24 -34.25 13.87
CA ASN A 371 24.22 -35.16 13.27
C ASN A 371 25.13 -34.38 12.31
N ILE A 372 26.35 -34.87 12.07
CA ILE A 372 27.27 -34.33 11.08
C ILE A 372 27.74 -35.49 10.21
N GLU A 373 27.48 -35.40 8.91
CA GLU A 373 27.92 -36.37 7.91
C GLU A 373 28.75 -35.61 6.87
N ASP A 374 30.05 -35.94 6.80
CA ASP A 374 31.04 -35.27 5.96
C ASP A 374 31.05 -33.73 6.17
N ASP A 375 30.75 -32.97 5.11
CA ASP A 375 30.75 -31.50 5.12
C ASP A 375 29.36 -30.90 5.41
N TYR A 376 28.39 -31.72 5.84
CA TYR A 376 27.02 -31.30 6.11
C TYR A 376 26.57 -31.64 7.54
N ALA A 377 25.92 -30.68 8.18
CA ALA A 377 25.28 -30.85 9.47
C ALA A 377 23.76 -30.98 9.32
N LYS A 378 23.18 -32.00 9.93
CA LYS A 378 21.74 -32.12 10.13
C LYS A 378 21.34 -31.29 11.33
N LEU A 379 20.48 -30.31 11.10
CA LEU A 379 19.97 -29.41 12.13
C LEU A 379 18.61 -29.90 12.65
N ASN A 380 18.32 -29.62 13.91
CA ASN A 380 17.04 -29.92 14.51
C ASN A 380 15.90 -29.26 13.73
N ASN A 381 14.80 -29.99 13.54
CA ASN A 381 13.63 -29.54 12.77
C ASN A 381 13.88 -29.29 11.27
N LEU A 382 15.06 -29.65 10.74
CA LEU A 382 15.41 -29.55 9.32
C LEU A 382 15.62 -30.94 8.71
N LYS A 383 14.84 -31.25 7.67
CA LYS A 383 14.99 -32.53 6.93
C LYS A 383 16.22 -32.54 6.03
N THR A 384 16.59 -31.38 5.51
CA THR A 384 17.72 -31.22 4.58
C THR A 384 18.97 -30.84 5.37
N PRO A 385 20.09 -31.57 5.21
CA PRO A 385 21.33 -31.22 5.87
C PRO A 385 21.92 -29.94 5.26
N VAL A 386 22.62 -29.15 6.08
CA VAL A 386 23.13 -27.82 5.74
C VAL A 386 24.66 -27.87 5.72
N PRO A 387 25.33 -27.26 4.73
CA PRO A 387 26.79 -27.23 4.71
C PRO A 387 27.34 -26.62 6.00
N VAL A 388 28.32 -27.27 6.63
CA VAL A 388 28.92 -26.82 7.89
C VAL A 388 29.53 -25.42 7.73
N GLU A 389 30.00 -25.08 6.53
CA GLU A 389 30.53 -23.76 6.15
C GLU A 389 29.52 -22.61 6.29
N GLU A 390 28.21 -22.91 6.21
CA GLU A 390 27.15 -21.91 6.33
C GLU A 390 26.68 -21.69 7.78
N LEU A 391 27.28 -22.41 8.73
CA LEU A 391 26.89 -22.42 10.13
C LEU A 391 27.92 -21.67 10.99
N SER A 392 27.44 -20.90 11.96
CA SER A 392 28.27 -20.21 12.96
C SER A 392 27.81 -20.58 14.37
N LEU A 393 28.73 -20.86 15.29
CA LEU A 393 28.36 -21.17 16.68
C LEU A 393 27.74 -19.96 17.37
N VAL A 394 26.70 -20.19 18.16
CA VAL A 394 26.16 -19.18 19.06
C VAL A 394 27.11 -19.00 20.23
N SER A 395 27.86 -17.89 20.24
CA SER A 395 28.66 -17.50 21.41
C SER A 395 27.74 -17.17 22.58
N CYS A 396 27.67 -18.05 23.58
CA CYS A 396 27.02 -17.74 24.85
C CYS A 396 27.85 -16.66 25.57
N HIS A 397 27.27 -15.47 25.76
CA HIS A 397 27.81 -14.45 26.68
C HIS A 397 27.23 -14.61 28.08
#